data_AF-A0A5R9P1J0-F1
#
_entry.id   AF-A0A5R9P1J0-F1
#
_cell.length_a   1.000
_cell.length_b   1.000
_cell.length_c   1.000
_cell.angle_alpha   90.00
_cell.angle_beta   90.00
_cell.angle_gamma   90.00
#
_symmetry.space_group_name_H-M   'P 1'
#
loop_
_entity.id
_entity.type
_entity.pdbx_description
1 polymer ?
#
loop_
_entity_poly.entity_id
_entity_poly.type
_entity_poly.pdbx_seq_one_letter_code
_entity_poly.pdbx_strand_id
1 'polypeptide(L)'
;MNEQEWAERRTVISDDLYEALLKEADCGPFDGGCLVVAQALQQVLGGDVVVLVRAQSGIADHAALLFDGMLWDFDGPLSPSAFVKRFQENELFGTGAKCGGFRLIEPGDLEDTPHNDRLVERLADIFRTILPDTEISPRP
;
A
#
# COMPACT_ATOMS: atom_id res chain seq x y z
N MET A 1 -12.57 7.26 -6.83
CA MET A 1 -12.04 6.35 -7.86
C MET A 1 -12.34 4.93 -7.42
N ASN A 2 -12.83 4.08 -8.31
CA ASN A 2 -13.16 2.68 -8.00
C ASN A 2 -12.05 1.72 -8.48
N GLU A 3 -12.17 0.43 -8.13
CA GLU A 3 -11.19 -0.62 -8.48
C GLU A 3 -10.93 -0.73 -9.99
N GLN A 4 -11.96 -0.61 -10.83
CA GLN A 4 -11.82 -0.75 -12.27
C GLN A 4 -11.08 0.42 -12.89
N GLU A 5 -11.42 1.65 -12.48
CA GLU A 5 -10.70 2.87 -12.89
C GLU A 5 -9.23 2.82 -12.45
N TRP A 6 -8.95 2.30 -11.25
CA TRP A 6 -7.58 2.10 -10.79
C TRP A 6 -6.84 1.07 -11.63
N ALA A 7 -7.44 -0.10 -11.89
CA ALA A 7 -6.82 -1.17 -12.64
C ALA A 7 -6.38 -0.71 -14.04
N GLU A 8 -7.24 0.03 -14.74
CA GLU A 8 -6.92 0.61 -16.05
C GLU A 8 -5.73 1.56 -15.98
N ARG A 9 -5.75 2.51 -15.04
CA ARG A 9 -4.68 3.50 -14.86
C ARG A 9 -3.36 2.88 -14.41
N ARG A 10 -3.43 1.90 -13.51
CA ARG A 10 -2.25 1.21 -12.97
C ARG A 10 -1.42 0.55 -14.06
N THR A 11 -2.05 0.00 -15.11
CA THR A 11 -1.30 -0.61 -16.23
C THR A 11 -0.31 0.35 -16.90
N VAL A 12 -0.54 1.65 -16.81
CA VAL A 12 0.37 2.67 -17.37
C VAL A 12 1.65 2.80 -16.55
N ILE A 13 1.59 2.57 -15.24
CA ILE A 13 2.71 2.80 -14.32
C ILE A 13 3.33 1.52 -13.76
N SER A 14 2.73 0.34 -14.03
CA SER A 14 3.18 -0.93 -13.45
C SER A 14 4.67 -1.16 -13.72
N ASP A 15 5.11 -1.07 -14.97
CA ASP A 15 6.50 -1.36 -15.32
C ASP A 15 7.47 -0.40 -14.64
N ASP A 16 7.17 0.90 -14.65
CA ASP A 16 8.01 1.94 -14.02
C ASP A 16 8.10 1.77 -12.50
N LEU A 17 6.99 1.42 -11.85
CA LEU A 17 6.94 1.18 -10.42
C LEU A 17 7.71 -0.09 -10.03
N TYR A 18 7.52 -1.19 -10.76
CA TYR A 18 8.27 -2.42 -10.53
C TYR A 18 9.77 -2.22 -10.79
N GLU A 19 10.14 -1.49 -11.84
CA GLU A 19 11.54 -1.18 -12.13
C GLU A 19 12.18 -0.36 -11.00
N ALA A 20 11.46 0.64 -10.45
CA ALA A 20 11.95 1.44 -9.33
C ALA A 20 12.14 0.60 -8.06
N LEU A 21 11.16 -0.24 -7.71
CA LEU A 21 11.26 -1.13 -6.55
C LEU A 21 12.39 -2.15 -6.69
N LEU A 22 12.52 -2.79 -7.85
CA LEU A 22 13.58 -3.77 -8.11
C LEU A 22 14.98 -3.12 -8.04
N LYS A 23 15.16 -1.94 -8.64
CA LYS A 23 16.47 -1.27 -8.67
C LYS A 23 16.93 -0.76 -7.31
N GLU A 24 16.00 -0.30 -6.47
CA GLU A 24 16.34 0.41 -5.23
C GLU A 24 16.13 -0.42 -3.96
N ALA A 25 15.32 -1.48 -4.03
CA ALA A 25 14.97 -2.30 -2.88
C ALA A 25 15.01 -3.82 -3.14
N ASP A 26 15.28 -4.25 -4.37
CA ASP A 26 15.32 -5.68 -4.79
C ASP A 26 14.04 -6.45 -4.41
N CYS A 27 12.90 -5.76 -4.47
CA CYS A 27 11.64 -6.23 -3.91
C CYS A 27 10.45 -5.92 -4.83
N GLY A 28 9.31 -6.58 -4.59
CA GLY A 28 8.04 -6.29 -5.28
C GLY A 28 7.10 -5.46 -4.38
N PRO A 29 6.01 -4.89 -4.92
CA PRO A 29 5.06 -4.11 -4.13
C PRO A 29 4.32 -4.93 -3.06
N PHE A 30 4.29 -6.25 -3.20
CA PHE A 30 3.69 -7.21 -2.25
C PHE A 30 4.71 -8.10 -1.55
N ASP A 31 5.99 -7.96 -1.90
CA ASP A 31 7.09 -8.77 -1.35
C ASP A 31 8.13 -7.81 -0.79
N GLY A 32 7.83 -7.23 0.37
CA GLY A 32 8.67 -6.23 1.05
C GLY A 32 8.41 -4.77 0.67
N GLY A 33 7.89 -4.46 -0.52
CA GLY A 33 7.67 -3.08 -0.98
C GLY A 33 6.38 -2.41 -0.51
N CYS A 34 5.50 -3.12 0.20
CA CYS A 34 4.15 -2.64 0.54
C CYS A 34 4.17 -1.36 1.39
N LEU A 35 5.13 -1.23 2.31
CA LEU A 35 5.28 -0.03 3.14
C LEU A 35 5.62 1.20 2.30
N VAL A 36 6.60 1.10 1.41
CA VAL A 36 7.02 2.19 0.52
C VAL A 36 5.87 2.60 -0.40
N VAL A 37 5.10 1.63 -0.92
CA VAL A 37 3.92 1.89 -1.74
C VAL A 37 2.84 2.64 -0.94
N ALA A 38 2.52 2.17 0.28
CA ALA A 38 1.52 2.82 1.13
C ALA A 38 1.92 4.26 1.50
N GLN A 39 3.20 4.48 1.80
CA GLN A 39 3.75 5.81 2.07
C GLN A 39 3.71 6.71 0.83
N ALA A 40 4.02 6.17 -0.36
CA ALA A 40 3.96 6.93 -1.61
C ALA A 40 2.52 7.34 -1.94
N LEU A 41 1.55 6.44 -1.77
CA LEU A 41 0.13 6.76 -1.90
C LEU A 41 -0.29 7.83 -0.87
N GLN A 42 0.20 7.74 0.38
CA GLN A 42 -0.07 8.73 1.42
C GLN A 42 0.40 10.13 1.01
N GLN A 43 1.55 10.26 0.35
CA GLN A 43 2.04 11.55 -0.13
C GLN A 43 1.17 12.18 -1.24
N VAL A 44 0.43 11.36 -2.00
CA VAL A 44 -0.37 11.83 -3.14
C VAL A 44 -1.83 12.06 -2.76
N LEU A 45 -2.41 11.15 -1.98
CA LEU A 45 -3.82 11.17 -1.60
C LEU A 45 -4.04 11.77 -0.21
N GLY A 46 -3.04 11.72 0.67
CA GLY A 46 -3.21 11.89 2.11
C GLY A 46 -3.70 10.61 2.78
N GLY A 47 -4.21 10.72 4.02
CA GLY A 47 -4.70 9.59 4.80
C GLY A 47 -3.67 9.00 5.75
N ASP A 48 -3.96 7.80 6.27
CA ASP A 48 -3.18 7.16 7.32
C ASP A 48 -2.60 5.81 6.85
N VAL A 49 -1.31 5.60 7.03
CA VAL A 49 -0.69 4.29 6.79
C VAL A 49 -1.13 3.33 7.91
N VAL A 50 -1.68 2.20 7.49
CA VAL A 50 -2.16 1.13 8.35
C VAL A 50 -1.46 -0.17 7.99
N VAL A 51 -1.48 -1.12 8.92
CA VAL A 51 -0.97 -2.47 8.72
C VAL A 51 -2.06 -3.50 8.95
N LEU A 52 -2.05 -4.56 8.14
CA LEU A 52 -2.85 -5.75 8.35
C LEU A 52 -2.07 -6.69 9.27
N VAL A 53 -2.77 -7.19 10.29
CA VAL A 53 -2.13 -7.95 11.38
C VAL A 53 -2.68 -9.36 11.49
N ARG A 54 -1.82 -10.31 11.88
CA ARG A 54 -2.25 -11.68 12.20
C ARG A 54 -3.10 -11.68 13.46
N ALA A 55 -4.25 -12.37 13.42
CA ALA A 55 -5.17 -12.50 14.54
C ALA A 55 -4.54 -13.16 15.78
N GLN A 56 -3.59 -14.09 15.57
CA GLN A 56 -3.01 -14.87 16.67
C GLN A 56 -1.85 -14.15 17.38
N SER A 57 -1.04 -13.39 16.63
CA SER A 57 0.20 -12.82 17.14
C SER A 57 0.23 -11.29 17.12
N GLY A 58 -0.69 -10.63 16.41
CA GLY A 58 -0.67 -9.17 16.22
C GLY A 58 0.45 -8.66 15.32
N ILE A 59 1.24 -9.57 14.74
CA ILE A 59 2.34 -9.24 13.82
C ILE A 59 1.76 -8.59 12.57
N ALA A 60 2.34 -7.46 12.16
CA ALA A 60 2.06 -6.79 10.90
C ALA A 60 2.73 -7.52 9.73
N ASP A 61 1.95 -7.85 8.70
CA ASP A 61 2.44 -8.54 7.50
C ASP A 61 2.39 -7.65 6.25
N HIS A 62 1.46 -6.69 6.21
CA HIS A 62 1.23 -5.89 5.01
C HIS A 62 0.83 -4.47 5.37
N ALA A 63 1.41 -3.48 4.70
CA ALA A 63 1.03 -2.08 4.83
C ALA A 63 0.07 -1.64 3.72
N ALA A 64 -0.93 -0.86 4.09
CA ALA A 64 -1.88 -0.24 3.18
C ALA A 64 -2.13 1.21 3.60
N LEU A 65 -2.73 2.00 2.73
CA LEU A 65 -3.20 3.34 3.03
C LEU A 65 -4.70 3.31 3.34
N LEU A 66 -5.11 3.87 4.48
CA LEU A 66 -6.51 4.18 4.78
C LEU A 66 -6.82 5.61 4.28
N PHE A 67 -7.63 5.70 3.23
CA PHE A 67 -8.06 6.96 2.64
C PHE A 67 -9.53 6.89 2.21
N ASP A 68 -10.32 7.87 2.63
CA ASP A 68 -11.77 7.97 2.36
C ASP A 68 -12.56 6.69 2.73
N GLY A 69 -12.20 6.06 3.87
CA GLY A 69 -12.83 4.83 4.36
C GLY A 69 -12.48 3.56 3.58
N MET A 70 -11.57 3.65 2.61
CA MET A 70 -11.09 2.55 1.78
C MET A 70 -9.63 2.23 2.12
N LEU A 71 -9.25 0.98 1.97
CA LEU A 71 -7.86 0.53 2.05
C LEU A 71 -7.27 0.45 0.65
N TRP A 72 -6.06 0.98 0.50
CA TRP A 72 -5.34 1.09 -0.76
C TRP A 72 -3.96 0.46 -0.64
N ASP A 73 -3.62 -0.35 -1.62
CA ASP A 73 -2.26 -0.79 -1.92
C ASP A 73 -2.04 -0.67 -3.43
N PHE A 74 -1.02 -1.36 -3.96
CA PHE A 74 -0.77 -1.35 -5.39
C PHE A 74 -1.91 -1.97 -6.23
N ASP A 75 -2.69 -2.92 -5.70
CA ASP A 75 -3.85 -3.48 -6.39
C ASP A 75 -5.06 -2.53 -6.37
N GLY A 76 -5.04 -1.53 -5.49
CA GLY A 76 -5.98 -0.42 -5.50
C GLY A 76 -6.99 -0.41 -4.36
N PRO A 77 -8.00 0.48 -4.43
CA PRO A 77 -8.94 0.69 -3.36
C PRO A 77 -9.92 -0.45 -3.19
N LEU A 78 -10.04 -0.97 -1.97
CA LEU A 78 -11.13 -1.86 -1.56
C LEU A 78 -11.73 -1.43 -0.23
N SER A 79 -12.98 -1.84 0.01
CA SER A 79 -13.56 -1.71 1.35
C SER A 79 -12.77 -2.57 2.34
N PRO A 80 -12.71 -2.21 3.63
CA PRO A 80 -11.87 -2.93 4.58
C PRO A 80 -12.15 -4.44 4.65
N SER A 81 -13.42 -4.86 4.53
CA SER A 81 -13.80 -6.27 4.53
C SER A 81 -13.34 -7.00 3.27
N ALA A 82 -13.44 -6.37 2.10
CA ALA A 82 -12.97 -6.94 0.84
C ALA A 82 -11.44 -7.01 0.80
N PHE A 83 -10.77 -5.97 1.30
CA PHE A 83 -9.31 -5.90 1.37
C PHE A 83 -8.75 -7.00 2.29
N VAL A 84 -9.30 -7.15 3.51
CA VAL A 84 -8.91 -8.21 4.45
C VAL A 84 -9.11 -9.60 3.85
N LYS A 85 -10.22 -9.80 3.10
CA LYS A 85 -10.47 -11.05 2.41
C LYS A 85 -9.41 -11.33 1.32
N ARG A 86 -9.10 -10.34 0.47
CA ARG A 86 -8.06 -10.47 -0.57
C ARG A 86 -6.71 -10.80 0.05
N PHE A 87 -6.32 -10.06 1.09
CA PHE A 87 -5.08 -10.31 1.82
C PHE A 87 -5.01 -11.74 2.39
N GLN A 88 -6.11 -12.20 2.99
CA GLN A 88 -6.22 -13.57 3.50
C GLN A 88 -6.06 -14.64 2.41
N GLU A 89 -6.61 -14.39 1.22
CA GLU A 89 -6.62 -15.32 0.08
C GLU A 89 -5.33 -15.30 -0.73
N ASN A 90 -4.57 -14.20 -0.71
CA ASN A 90 -3.37 -14.04 -1.54
C ASN A 90 -2.08 -14.18 -0.74
N GLU A 91 -1.94 -13.44 0.37
CA GLU A 91 -0.67 -13.31 1.09
C GLU A 91 -0.58 -14.24 2.30
N LEU A 92 -1.71 -14.50 2.98
CA LEU A 92 -1.75 -15.48 4.07
C LEU A 92 -2.08 -16.90 3.62
N PHE A 93 -2.29 -17.12 2.33
CA PHE A 93 -2.65 -18.44 1.80
C PHE A 93 -1.57 -19.48 2.11
N GLY A 94 -1.98 -20.62 2.66
CA GLY A 94 -1.05 -21.71 3.01
C GLY A 94 -0.21 -21.49 4.28
N THR A 95 -0.26 -20.32 4.91
CA THR A 95 0.49 -20.03 6.16
C THR A 95 -0.21 -20.57 7.42
N GLY A 96 -1.52 -20.81 7.34
CA GLY A 96 -2.37 -21.15 8.49
C GLY A 96 -2.71 -19.96 9.40
N ALA A 97 -2.15 -18.78 9.14
CA ALA A 97 -2.49 -17.55 9.85
C ALA A 97 -3.84 -16.98 9.38
N LYS A 98 -4.47 -16.19 10.26
CA LYS A 98 -5.68 -15.44 9.92
C LYS A 98 -5.43 -13.95 10.05
N CYS A 99 -6.00 -13.14 9.17
CA CYS A 99 -6.01 -11.70 9.34
C CYS A 99 -6.98 -11.33 10.49
N GLY A 100 -6.47 -10.60 11.48
CA GLY A 100 -7.23 -10.08 12.62
C GLY A 100 -7.89 -8.74 12.35
N GLY A 101 -7.60 -8.12 11.20
CA GLY A 101 -8.01 -6.78 10.83
C GLY A 101 -6.81 -5.90 10.52
N PHE A 102 -6.99 -4.59 10.66
CA PHE A 102 -5.95 -3.60 10.42
C PHE A 102 -5.90 -2.58 11.56
N ARG A 103 -4.74 -1.96 11.76
CA ARG A 103 -4.52 -0.87 12.72
C ARG A 103 -3.51 0.13 12.15
N LEU A 104 -3.37 1.29 12.78
CA LEU A 104 -2.29 2.22 12.46
C LEU A 104 -0.93 1.52 12.61
N ILE A 105 0.01 1.89 11.74
CA ILE A 105 1.38 1.42 11.83
C ILE A 105 2.04 1.92 13.14
N GLU A 106 2.78 1.05 13.80
CA GLU A 106 3.48 1.32 15.05
C GLU A 106 5.00 1.11 14.89
N PRO A 107 5.84 1.74 15.74
CA PRO A 107 7.27 1.46 15.74
C PRO A 107 7.54 -0.02 15.99
N GLY A 108 8.32 -0.65 15.11
CA GLY A 108 8.63 -2.09 15.14
C GLY A 108 7.75 -2.94 14.22
N ASP A 109 6.76 -2.36 13.53
CA ASP A 109 6.10 -3.04 12.43
C ASP A 109 6.97 -3.00 11.16
N LEU A 110 6.97 -4.12 10.41
CA LEU A 110 7.57 -4.21 9.08
C LEU A 110 9.05 -3.79 9.05
N GLU A 111 9.83 -4.06 10.11
CA GLU A 111 11.25 -3.65 10.21
C GLU A 111 12.15 -4.21 9.09
N ASP A 112 11.74 -5.34 8.51
CA ASP A 112 12.45 -5.99 7.39
C ASP A 112 12.12 -5.35 6.02
N THR A 113 11.18 -4.39 5.97
CA THR A 113 10.82 -3.70 4.73
C THR A 113 11.75 -2.51 4.46
N PRO A 114 11.92 -2.09 3.19
CA PRO A 114 12.78 -0.98 2.85
C PRO A 114 12.23 0.33 3.42
N HIS A 115 13.03 1.02 4.23
CA HIS A 115 12.76 2.39 4.66
C HIS A 115 13.60 3.34 3.80
N ASN A 116 13.03 3.77 2.66
CA ASN A 116 13.75 4.59 1.68
C ASN A 116 12.88 5.78 1.20
N ASP A 117 13.06 6.93 1.85
CA ASP A 117 12.30 8.16 1.55
C ASP A 117 12.44 8.59 0.09
N ARG A 118 13.62 8.40 -0.51
CA ARG A 118 13.85 8.72 -1.92
C ARG A 118 13.02 7.85 -2.86
N LEU A 119 12.90 6.57 -2.53
CA LEU A 119 12.06 5.64 -3.29
C LEU A 119 10.58 6.00 -3.09
N VAL A 120 10.17 6.36 -1.88
CA VAL A 120 8.80 6.85 -1.60
C VAL A 120 8.47 8.06 -2.47
N GLU A 121 9.35 9.07 -2.51
CA GLU A 121 9.17 10.27 -3.35
C GLU A 121 9.05 9.91 -4.82
N ARG A 122 9.93 9.02 -5.31
CA ARG A 122 9.91 8.57 -6.70
C ARG A 122 8.62 7.83 -7.05
N LEU A 123 8.14 6.94 -6.17
CA LEU A 123 6.87 6.25 -6.38
C LEU A 123 5.69 7.22 -6.31
N ALA A 124 5.74 8.22 -5.43
CA ALA A 124 4.71 9.26 -5.36
C ALA A 124 4.64 10.05 -6.66
N ASP A 125 5.78 10.41 -7.27
CA ASP A 125 5.82 11.06 -8.58
C ASP A 125 5.20 10.19 -9.67
N ILE A 126 5.49 8.88 -9.68
CA ILE A 126 4.87 7.93 -10.61
C ILE A 126 3.36 7.91 -10.39
N PHE A 127 2.87 7.81 -9.15
CA PHE A 127 1.44 7.81 -8.85
C PHE A 127 0.73 9.11 -9.27
N ARG A 128 1.38 10.28 -9.13
CA ARG A 128 0.83 11.58 -9.59
C ARG A 128 0.57 11.61 -11.09
N THR A 129 1.23 10.78 -11.90
CA THR A 129 0.97 10.73 -13.35
C THR A 129 -0.39 10.13 -13.70
N ILE A 130 -0.96 9.31 -12.81
CA ILE A 130 -2.23 8.60 -13.03
C ILE A 130 -3.34 9.02 -12.07
N LEU A 131 -3.00 9.58 -10.92
CA LEU A 131 -3.95 10.17 -10.00
C LEU A 131 -4.23 11.61 -10.46
N PRO A 132 -5.50 12.06 -10.43
CA PRO A 132 -5.77 13.48 -10.68
C PRO A 132 -4.99 14.31 -9.67
N ASP A 133 -4.57 15.53 -10.05
CA ASP A 133 -4.09 16.52 -9.08
C ASP A 133 -5.19 16.69 -8.03
N THR A 134 -5.06 15.99 -6.90
CA THR A 134 -5.76 16.33 -5.69
C THR A 134 -5.16 17.67 -5.32
N GLU A 135 -5.85 18.76 -5.70
CA GLU A 135 -5.49 20.08 -5.19
C GLU A 135 -5.29 19.92 -3.69
N ILE A 136 -4.04 20.07 -3.27
CA ILE A 136 -3.64 20.08 -1.88
C ILE A 136 -4.34 21.30 -1.31
N SER A 137 -5.58 21.14 -0.85
CA SER A 137 -6.27 22.19 -0.13
C SER A 137 -5.46 22.40 1.13
N PRO A 138 -4.78 23.55 1.32
CA PRO A 138 -4.12 23.82 2.58
C PRO A 138 -5.22 23.77 3.64
N ARG A 139 -5.10 22.86 4.62
CA ARG A 139 -6.00 22.88 5.78
C ARG A 139 -5.96 24.29 6.39
N PRO A 140 -7.12 24.87 6.74
CA PRO A 140 -7.21 26.20 7.33
C PRO A 140 -6.51 26.28 8.69
#